data_AF-A0A4Y7T813-F1
#
_entry.id   AF-A0A4Y7T813-F1
#
_cell.length_a   1.000
_cell.length_b   1.000
_cell.length_c   1.000
_cell.angle_alpha   90.00
_cell.angle_beta   90.00
_cell.angle_gamma   90.00
#
_symmetry.space_group_name_H-M   'P 1'
#
loop_
_entity.id
_entity.type
_entity.pdbx_description
1 polymer ?
#
loop_
_entity_poly.entity_id
_entity_poly.type
_entity_poly.pdbx_seq_one_letter_code
_entity_poly.pdbx_strand_id
1 'polypeptide(L)' 'MAPQYKAGETVRYKPKSGPSSDAYEAEITGTIKNIQASQDDSRYEIENLSTGEITTIQEKDIVGKELKMQDIPILDVD' A
#
# COMPACT_ATOMS: atom_id res chain seq x y z
N MET A 1 -10.11 13.72 -8.26
CA MET A 1 -10.19 13.30 -6.85
C MET A 1 -8.80 13.41 -6.23
N ALA A 2 -8.69 13.62 -4.92
CA ALA A 2 -7.38 13.56 -4.25
C ALA A 2 -6.98 12.08 -4.04
N PRO A 3 -5.67 11.74 -4.08
CA PRO A 3 -5.21 10.37 -3.84
C PRO A 3 -5.64 9.90 -2.45
N GLN A 4 -6.10 8.65 -2.35
CA GLN A 4 -6.64 8.08 -1.10
C GLN A 4 -5.54 7.84 -0.05
N TYR A 5 -4.30 7.61 -0.51
CA TYR A 5 -3.15 7.30 0.32
C TYR A 5 -2.08 8.39 0.24
N LYS A 6 -1.16 8.40 1.21
CA LYS A 6 -0.10 9.40 1.36
C LYS A 6 1.27 8.74 1.42
N ALA A 7 2.31 9.48 1.03
CA ALA A 7 3.68 9.03 1.18
C ALA A 7 4.01 8.85 2.67
N GLY A 8 4.75 7.79 2.99
CA GLY A 8 5.04 7.35 4.35
C GLY A 8 3.99 6.40 4.95
N GLU A 9 2.82 6.24 4.35
CA GLU A 9 1.83 5.28 4.84
C GLU A 9 2.25 3.84 4.53
N THR A 10 2.02 2.96 5.52
CA THR A 10 2.13 1.52 5.35
C THR A 10 0.80 0.98 4.83
N VAL A 11 0.84 0.21 3.74
CA VAL A 11 -0.34 -0.32 3.05
C VAL A 11 -0.14 -1.78 2.69
N ARG A 12 -1.26 -2.49 2.55
CA ARG A 12 -1.32 -3.83 1.98
C ARG A 12 -1.77 -3.74 0.54
N TYR A 13 -1.09 -4.44 -0.36
CA TYR A 13 -1.39 -4.40 -1.79
C TYR A 13 -1.21 -5.77 -2.44
N LYS A 14 -1.85 -5.94 -3.61
CA LYS A 14 -1.69 -7.12 -4.46
C LYS A 14 -0.82 -6.75 -5.67
N PRO A 15 0.38 -7.33 -5.84
CA PRO A 15 1.19 -7.06 -7.02
C PRO A 15 0.51 -7.62 -8.28
N LYS A 16 0.51 -6.87 -9.39
CA LYS A 16 0.13 -7.44 -10.69
C LYS A 16 1.24 -8.36 -11.20
N SER A 17 0.87 -9.60 -11.44
CA SER A 17 1.76 -10.74 -11.69
C SER A 17 2.85 -10.51 -12.74
N GLY A 18 4.08 -10.91 -12.40
CA GLY A 18 5.03 -11.53 -13.34
C GLY A 18 4.84 -13.06 -13.37
N PRO A 19 5.57 -13.80 -14.23
CA PRO A 19 5.22 -15.17 -14.68
C PRO A 19 5.28 -16.31 -13.65
N SER A 20 5.39 -16.06 -12.34
CA SER A 20 5.44 -17.11 -11.32
C SER A 20 4.10 -17.26 -10.58
N SER A 21 3.29 -18.19 -11.06
CA SER A 21 1.88 -18.48 -10.71
C SER A 21 1.56 -18.81 -9.24
N ASP A 22 2.54 -18.91 -8.34
CA ASP A 22 2.34 -19.44 -6.98
C ASP A 22 2.39 -18.38 -5.87
N ALA A 23 2.83 -17.15 -6.13
CA ALA A 23 2.77 -16.04 -5.16
C ALA A 23 1.45 -15.24 -5.25
N TYR A 24 0.38 -15.88 -5.76
CA TYR A 24 -0.76 -15.23 -6.42
C TYR A 24 -1.86 -14.67 -5.51
N GLU A 25 -1.79 -14.85 -4.20
CA GLU A 25 -2.87 -14.42 -3.30
C GLU A 25 -2.40 -13.66 -2.06
N ALA A 26 -1.08 -13.55 -1.87
CA ALA A 26 -0.54 -12.90 -0.69
C ALA A 26 -0.65 -11.38 -0.83
N GLU A 27 -1.40 -10.76 0.09
CA GLU A 27 -1.28 -9.33 0.34
C GLU A 27 0.14 -9.05 0.85
N ILE A 28 0.82 -8.12 0.19
CA ILE A 28 2.16 -7.69 0.58
C ILE A 28 2.04 -6.37 1.33
N THR A 29 2.76 -6.25 2.45
CA THR A 29 2.89 -4.98 3.17
C THR A 29 4.06 -4.17 2.62
N GLY A 30 3.79 -2.90 2.31
CA GLY A 30 4.80 -1.97 1.82
C GLY A 30 4.58 -0.55 2.33
N THR A 31 5.59 0.30 2.16
CA THR A 31 5.50 1.73 2.48
C THR A 31 5.46 2.55 1.20
N ILE A 32 4.50 3.47 1.10
CA ILE A 32 4.40 4.38 -0.03
C ILE A 32 5.57 5.37 0.01
N LYS A 33 6.39 5.36 -1.04
CA LYS A 33 7.51 6.30 -1.20
C LYS A 33 7.12 7.52 -2.01
N ASN A 34 6.30 7.31 -3.05
CA ASN A 34 5.91 8.37 -3.97
C ASN A 34 4.52 8.13 -4.54
N ILE A 35 3.85 9.21 -4.94
CA ILE A 35 2.48 9.19 -5.47
C ILE A 35 2.47 9.93 -6.79
N GLN A 36 2.05 9.23 -7.83
CA GLN A 36 1.69 9.81 -9.11
C GLN A 36 0.17 9.97 -9.13
N ALA A 37 -0.29 11.09 -8.57
CA ALA A 37 -1.71 11.39 -8.47
C ALA A 37 -2.28 11.67 -9.87
N SER A 38 -3.36 10.98 -10.20
CA SER A 38 -4.14 11.18 -11.42
C SER A 38 -5.63 11.12 -11.08
N GLN A 39 -6.45 11.77 -11.91
CA GLN A 39 -7.87 11.91 -11.64
C GLN A 39 -8.62 10.56 -11.68
N ASP A 40 -8.12 9.61 -12.48
CA ASP A 40 -8.75 8.30 -12.72
C ASP A 40 -7.81 7.10 -12.51
N ASP A 41 -6.49 7.28 -12.60
CA ASP A 41 -5.49 6.20 -12.52
C ASP A 41 -4.30 6.61 -11.63
N SER A 42 -4.56 6.87 -10.34
CA SER A 42 -3.48 7.18 -9.39
C SER A 42 -2.57 5.96 -9.21
N ARG A 43 -1.25 6.19 -9.24
CA ARG A 43 -0.22 5.16 -9.08
C ARG A 43 0.69 5.48 -7.90
N TYR A 44 1.13 4.43 -7.23
CA TYR A 44 1.92 4.51 -6.01
C TYR A 44 3.20 3.72 -6.19
N GLU A 45 4.34 4.34 -5.88
CA GLU A 45 5.60 3.62 -5.73
C GLU A 45 5.69 3.13 -4.29
N ILE A 46 5.64 1.82 -4.12
CA ILE A 46 5.57 1.14 -2.83
C ILE A 46 6.84 0.30 -2.66
N GLU A 47 7.57 0.55 -1.59
CA GLU A 47 8.69 -0.28 -1.14
C GLU A 47 8.14 -1.46 -0.35
N ASN A 48 8.37 -2.68 -0.83
CA ASN A 48 8.02 -3.92 -0.14
C ASN A 48 8.84 -4.03 1.16
N LEU A 49 8.18 -4.17 2.31
CA LEU A 49 8.88 -4.26 3.60
C LEU A 49 9.66 -5.58 3.80
N SER A 50 9.35 -6.61 3.03
CA SER A 50 10.02 -7.92 3.09
C SER A 50 11.29 -7.97 2.23
N THR A 51 11.24 -7.38 1.03
CA THR A 51 12.36 -7.47 0.05
C THR A 51 13.11 -6.16 -0.14
N GLY A 52 12.54 -5.02 0.25
CA GLY A 52 13.09 -3.69 -0.02
C GLY A 52 12.90 -3.23 -1.48
N GLU A 53 12.26 -4.04 -2.33
CA GLU A 53 12.03 -3.69 -3.74
C GLU A 53 10.91 -2.67 -3.89
N ILE A 54 11.13 -1.70 -4.78
CA ILE A 54 10.13 -0.68 -5.12
C ILE A 54 9.32 -1.15 -6.32
N THR A 55 8.00 -1.14 -6.16
CA THR A 55 7.04 -1.53 -7.21
C THR A 55 6.02 -0.44 -7.45
N THR A 56 5.57 -0.28 -8.69
CA THR A 56 4.48 0.64 -9.03
C THR A 56 3.15 -0.09 -8.99
N ILE A 57 2.24 0.39 -8.16
CA ILE A 57 0.94 -0.23 -7.88
C ILE A 57 -0.17 0.78 -8.19
N GLN A 58 -1.26 0.33 -8.82
CA GLN A 58 -2.43 1.19 -9.03
C GLN A 58 -3.25 1.27 -7.75
N GLU A 59 -3.93 2.40 -7.52
CA GLU A 59 -4.78 2.60 -6.33
C GLU A 59 -5.74 1.43 -6.07
N LYS A 60 -6.36 0.92 -7.14
CA LYS A 60 -7.32 -0.20 -7.08
C LYS A 60 -6.73 -1.54 -6.63
N ASP A 61 -5.41 -1.69 -6.71
CA ASP A 61 -4.70 -2.91 -6.31
C ASP A 61 -4.18 -2.80 -4.85
N ILE A 62 -4.36 -1.64 -4.21
CA ILE A 62 -4.13 -1.44 -2.77
C ILE A 62 -5.38 -1.94 -2.02
N VAL A 63 -5.18 -2.88 -1.11
CA VAL A 63 -6.28 -3.49 -0.34
C VAL A 63 -6.69 -2.61 0.83
N GLY A 64 -5.73 -1.93 1.48
CA GLY A 64 -6.02 -1.04 2.59
C GLY A 64 -4.78 -0.53 3.30
N LYS A 65 -4.97 0.44 4.21
CA LYS A 65 -3.92 0.91 5.11
C LYS A 65 -3.65 -0.16 6.17
N GLU A 66 -2.38 -0.34 6.50
CA GLU A 66 -1.99 -1.11 7.66
C GLU A 66 -1.79 -0.14 8.81
N LEU A 67 -2.76 -0.15 9.74
CA LEU A 67 -2.67 0.67 10.95
C LEU A 67 -1.58 0.09 11.84
N LYS A 68 -0.59 0.89 12.21
CA LYS A 68 0.33 0.49 13.27
C LYS A 68 -0.46 0.53 14.58
N MET A 69 -0.21 -0.42 15.47
CA MET A 69 -0.85 -0.46 16.81
C MET A 69 -0.67 0.85 17.59
N GLN A 70 0.32 1.66 17.21
CA GLN A 70 0.66 2.97 17.79
C GLN A 70 -0.30 4.08 17.37
N ASP A 71 -1.04 3.92 16.26
CA ASP A 71 -2.01 4.88 15.73
C ASP A 71 -3.45 4.57 16.17
N ILE A 72 -3.66 3.51 16.96
CA ILE A 72 -4.96 3.24 17.56
C ILE A 72 -5.12 4.23 18.72
N PRO A 73 -6.09 5.17 18.66
CA PRO A 73 -6.35 6.02 19.81
C PRO A 73 -6.73 5.10 20.97
N ILE A 74 -5.95 5.14 22.05
CA ILE A 74 -6.38 4.55 23.32
C ILE A 74 -7.65 5.31 23.65
N LEU A 75 -8.80 4.64 23.54
CA LEU A 75 -10.06 5.25 23.91
C LEU A 75 -9.97 5.45 25.42
N ASP A 76 -9.72 6.69 25.84
CA ASP A 76 -9.79 7.10 27.23
C ASP A 76 -11.22 6.80 27.70
N VAL A 77 -11.37 5.76 28.51
CA VAL A 77 -12.66 5.39 29.10
C VAL A 77 -12.72 6.13 30.44
N ASP A 78 -13.39 7.28 30.42
CA ASP A 78 -13.77 8.06 31.61
C ASP A 78 -14.77 7.27 32.48
#